data_AF-A0A3M1J632-F1
#
_entry.id   AF-A0A3M1J632-F1
#
_cell.length_a   1.000
_cell.length_b   1.000
_cell.length_c   1.000
_cell.angle_alpha   90.00
_cell.angle_beta   90.00
_cell.angle_gamma   90.00
#
_symmetry.space_group_name_H-M   'P 1'
#
loop_
_entity.id
_entity.type
_entity.pdbx_description
1 polymer ?
#
loop_
_entity_poly.entity_id
_entity_poly.type
_entity_poly.pdbx_seq_one_letter_code
_entity_poly.pdbx_strand_id
1 'polypeptide(L)'
;MKHLLLSAFSLWSLAVLAQTPSFTVTVSNDSVLLGNVTVVRFELENVRGSNFQFPTFSGFHVNGPNVSTQTTIINGTVNQRTTYTYYLEPLDVGEYYIEPASVETEEGFLETQAIPIQVYPNPDGIIQDNPLSRQGEMFFQFGMPAPGDGPGLRSPFGEEPFGRDFFDNSFFEDFFQRMPGLPMPRLPQADSLGVQPKKRKTTRL
;
A
#
# COMPACT_ATOMS: atom_id res chain seq x y z
N MET A 1 35.96 -17.62 40.72
CA MET A 1 34.50 -17.66 40.92
C MET A 1 33.79 -16.33 40.60
N LYS A 2 34.38 -15.16 40.89
CA LYS A 2 33.77 -13.84 40.58
C LYS A 2 33.56 -13.56 39.07
N HIS A 3 34.44 -14.06 38.21
CA HIS A 3 34.35 -13.86 36.77
C HIS A 3 33.30 -14.76 36.07
N LEU A 4 32.87 -15.85 36.73
CA LEU A 4 31.82 -16.76 36.22
C LEU A 4 30.42 -16.13 36.33
N LEU A 5 30.21 -15.23 37.28
CA LEU A 5 28.96 -14.47 37.42
C LEU A 5 28.85 -13.33 36.39
N LEU A 6 29.98 -12.70 36.01
CA LEU A 6 30.00 -11.64 35.00
C LEU A 6 29.74 -12.19 33.57
N SER A 7 30.25 -13.39 33.26
CA SER A 7 29.99 -14.04 31.97
C SER A 7 28.54 -14.49 31.83
N ALA A 8 27.90 -14.96 32.91
CA ALA A 8 26.48 -15.32 32.90
C ALA A 8 25.56 -14.11 32.68
N PHE A 9 25.94 -12.93 33.17
CA PHE A 9 25.18 -11.68 32.95
C PHE A 9 25.30 -11.17 31.50
N SER A 10 26.47 -11.31 30.87
CA SER A 10 26.71 -10.93 29.47
C SER A 10 26.00 -11.83 28.45
N LEU A 11 25.62 -13.04 28.83
CA LEU A 11 24.87 -13.98 27.98
C LEU A 11 23.35 -13.76 28.05
N TRP A 12 22.85 -13.01 29.03
CA TRP A 12 21.43 -12.65 29.15
C TRP A 12 21.07 -11.43 28.28
N SER A 13 22.03 -10.58 27.91
CA SER A 13 21.75 -9.34 27.15
C SER A 13 21.48 -9.55 25.65
N LEU A 14 21.49 -10.79 25.16
CA LEU A 14 21.28 -11.14 23.74
C LEU A 14 19.88 -11.68 23.45
N ALA A 15 18.87 -11.34 24.27
CA ALA A 15 17.48 -11.55 23.90
C ALA A 15 17.16 -10.68 22.67
N VAL A 16 17.36 -11.25 21.48
CA VAL A 16 16.98 -10.68 20.19
C VAL A 16 15.48 -10.41 20.24
N LEU A 17 15.08 -9.15 20.11
CA LEU A 17 13.70 -8.77 19.85
C LEU A 17 13.37 -9.23 18.42
N ALA A 18 12.90 -10.46 18.28
CA ALA A 18 12.33 -10.93 17.03
C ALA A 18 11.04 -10.15 16.77
N GLN A 19 10.94 -9.54 15.58
CA GLN A 19 9.69 -8.90 15.15
C GLN A 19 8.65 -9.99 14.92
N THR A 20 7.50 -9.87 15.55
CA THR A 20 6.44 -10.88 15.42
C THR A 20 5.77 -10.71 14.06
N PRO A 21 5.84 -11.71 13.16
CA PRO A 21 5.12 -11.67 11.90
C PRO A 21 3.62 -11.77 12.17
N SER A 22 2.82 -10.97 11.47
CA SER A 22 1.36 -10.99 11.61
C SER A 22 0.68 -11.01 10.24
N PHE A 23 -0.43 -11.75 10.15
CA PHE A 23 -1.29 -11.75 8.98
C PHE A 23 -2.75 -11.58 9.44
N THR A 24 -3.37 -10.48 9.05
CA THR A 24 -4.71 -10.10 9.52
C THR A 24 -5.62 -9.72 8.36
N VAL A 25 -6.92 -9.83 8.59
CA VAL A 25 -7.95 -9.37 7.67
C VAL A 25 -8.88 -8.40 8.37
N THR A 26 -9.28 -7.34 7.68
CA THR A 26 -10.23 -6.33 8.16
C THR A 26 -11.27 -6.07 7.08
N VAL A 27 -12.52 -5.92 7.47
CA VAL A 27 -13.62 -5.56 6.57
C VAL A 27 -14.22 -4.23 7.02
N SER A 28 -14.64 -3.40 6.08
CA SER A 28 -15.24 -2.10 6.38
C SER A 28 -16.63 -2.20 6.98
N ASN A 29 -17.46 -3.08 6.42
CA ASN A 29 -18.83 -3.35 6.83
C ASN A 29 -19.10 -4.85 6.66
N ASP A 30 -19.53 -5.52 7.72
CA ASP A 30 -19.96 -6.92 7.71
C ASP A 30 -21.43 -7.07 7.26
N SER A 31 -22.19 -5.97 7.26
CA SER A 31 -23.58 -5.88 6.80
C SER A 31 -23.70 -4.90 5.64
N VAL A 32 -24.02 -5.40 4.45
CA VAL A 32 -23.96 -4.65 3.18
C VAL A 32 -25.33 -4.63 2.52
N LEU A 33 -25.73 -3.48 2.02
CA LEU A 33 -26.93 -3.32 1.19
C LEU A 33 -26.59 -3.54 -0.28
N LEU A 34 -27.44 -4.25 -1.05
CA LEU A 34 -27.23 -4.41 -2.49
C LEU A 34 -26.96 -3.07 -3.21
N GLY A 35 -26.04 -3.10 -4.19
CA GLY A 35 -25.54 -1.91 -4.89
C GLY A 35 -24.51 -1.08 -4.13
N ASN A 36 -24.08 -1.52 -2.94
CA ASN A 36 -22.98 -0.94 -2.18
C ASN A 36 -21.73 -1.83 -2.20
N VAL A 37 -20.60 -1.23 -1.84
CA VAL A 37 -19.30 -1.90 -1.84
C VAL A 37 -18.78 -2.03 -0.41
N THR A 38 -18.37 -3.25 -0.04
CA THR A 38 -17.56 -3.48 1.16
C THR A 38 -16.09 -3.60 0.78
N VAL A 39 -15.20 -3.12 1.66
CA VAL A 39 -13.75 -3.16 1.45
C VAL A 39 -13.15 -4.19 2.37
N VAL A 40 -12.36 -5.09 1.79
CA VAL A 40 -11.61 -6.13 2.50
C VAL A 40 -10.13 -5.81 2.39
N ARG A 41 -9.44 -5.73 3.53
CA ARG A 41 -8.00 -5.51 3.63
C ARG A 41 -7.33 -6.70 4.26
N PHE A 42 -6.35 -7.25 3.55
CA PHE A 42 -5.40 -8.22 4.10
C PHE A 42 -4.10 -7.49 4.42
N GLU A 43 -3.66 -7.56 5.67
CA GLU A 43 -2.51 -6.83 6.16
C GLU A 43 -1.46 -7.78 6.71
N LEU A 44 -0.25 -7.68 6.15
CA LEU A 44 0.92 -8.42 6.56
C LEU A 44 1.90 -7.47 7.24
N GLU A 45 2.36 -7.83 8.43
CA GLU A 45 3.41 -7.09 9.13
C GLU A 45 4.62 -7.99 9.35
N ASN A 46 5.78 -7.52 8.90
CA ASN A 46 7.07 -8.18 9.04
C ASN A 46 7.10 -9.63 8.52
N VAL A 47 6.20 -9.95 7.57
CA VAL A 47 6.12 -11.29 6.99
C VAL A 47 7.06 -11.41 5.80
N ARG A 48 7.99 -12.36 5.90
CA ARG A 48 8.76 -12.88 4.77
C ARG A 48 8.28 -14.29 4.51
N GLY A 49 7.60 -14.49 3.39
CA GLY A 49 6.98 -15.75 3.07
C GLY A 49 6.87 -15.98 1.58
N SER A 50 6.44 -17.19 1.24
CA SER A 50 6.17 -17.61 -0.13
C SER A 50 4.77 -18.24 -0.19
N ASN A 51 4.31 -18.59 -1.40
CA ASN A 51 3.04 -19.28 -1.59
C ASN A 51 1.82 -18.56 -0.95
N PHE A 52 1.70 -17.26 -1.22
CA PHE A 52 0.53 -16.48 -0.78
C PHE A 52 -0.72 -16.99 -1.48
N GLN A 53 -1.73 -17.36 -0.70
CA GLN A 53 -3.04 -17.77 -1.17
C GLN A 53 -4.08 -16.80 -0.63
N PHE A 54 -4.72 -16.06 -1.55
CA PHE A 54 -5.84 -15.19 -1.23
C PHE A 54 -7.15 -15.91 -1.56
N PRO A 55 -8.23 -15.65 -0.80
CA PRO A 55 -9.51 -16.30 -1.02
C PRO A 55 -10.14 -15.88 -2.35
N THR A 56 -11.06 -16.72 -2.84
CA THR A 56 -11.94 -16.34 -3.96
C THR A 56 -13.21 -15.69 -3.42
N PHE A 57 -13.63 -14.58 -4.02
CA PHE A 57 -14.83 -13.86 -3.59
C PHE A 57 -16.04 -14.26 -4.43
N SER A 58 -16.49 -15.51 -4.26
CA SER A 58 -17.67 -16.01 -4.97
C SER A 58 -18.93 -15.23 -4.59
N GLY A 59 -19.71 -14.80 -5.59
CA GLY A 59 -20.92 -13.99 -5.37
C GLY A 59 -20.67 -12.48 -5.29
N PHE A 60 -19.44 -12.02 -5.54
CA PHE A 60 -19.09 -10.61 -5.60
C PHE A 60 -18.50 -10.24 -6.96
N HIS A 61 -18.79 -9.02 -7.41
CA HIS A 61 -17.94 -8.34 -8.37
C HIS A 61 -16.75 -7.74 -7.60
N VAL A 62 -15.53 -8.08 -8.04
CA VAL A 62 -14.29 -7.78 -7.33
C VAL A 62 -13.49 -6.74 -8.09
N ASN A 63 -13.04 -5.70 -7.39
CA ASN A 63 -12.05 -4.75 -7.89
C ASN A 63 -10.81 -4.73 -6.96
N GLY A 64 -9.62 -4.82 -7.56
CA GLY A 64 -8.33 -4.97 -6.86
C GLY A 64 -7.56 -6.22 -7.30
N PRO A 65 -6.56 -6.68 -6.52
CA PRO A 65 -6.08 -6.05 -5.29
C PRO A 65 -5.34 -4.74 -5.55
N ASN A 66 -5.68 -3.71 -4.77
CA ASN A 66 -4.84 -2.52 -4.63
C ASN A 66 -3.82 -2.78 -3.53
N VAL A 67 -2.54 -2.80 -3.90
CA VAL A 67 -1.44 -3.16 -2.99
C VAL A 67 -0.69 -1.91 -2.55
N SER A 68 -0.50 -1.75 -1.25
CA SER A 68 0.35 -0.73 -0.65
C SER A 68 1.40 -1.39 0.24
N THR A 69 2.63 -0.90 0.21
CA THR A 69 3.70 -1.35 1.10
C THR A 69 4.35 -0.15 1.75
N GLN A 70 4.50 -0.23 3.07
CA GLN A 70 5.14 0.76 3.90
C GLN A 70 6.29 0.12 4.67
N THR A 71 7.48 0.70 4.54
CA THR A 71 8.66 0.30 5.33
C THR A 71 9.05 1.46 6.22
N THR A 72 9.19 1.21 7.51
CA THR A 72 9.66 2.16 8.51
C THR A 72 10.91 1.64 9.18
N ILE A 73 11.87 2.51 9.46
CA ILE A 73 13.11 2.15 10.15
C ILE A 73 13.19 3.00 11.41
N ILE A 74 12.98 2.39 12.56
CA ILE A 74 13.02 3.07 13.86
C ILE A 74 14.17 2.48 14.67
N ASN A 75 15.18 3.30 14.97
CA ASN A 75 16.38 2.87 15.71
C ASN A 75 17.06 1.62 15.10
N GLY A 76 17.14 1.56 13.77
CA GLY A 76 17.71 0.42 13.04
C GLY A 76 16.81 -0.82 12.94
N THR A 77 15.62 -0.79 13.56
CA THR A 77 14.61 -1.85 13.43
C THR A 77 13.74 -1.56 12.21
N VAL A 78 13.74 -2.49 11.24
CA VAL A 78 12.97 -2.36 9.99
C VAL A 78 11.59 -2.96 10.20
N ASN A 79 10.54 -2.17 10.25
CA ASN A 79 9.16 -2.65 10.25
C ASN A 79 8.56 -2.50 8.85
N GLN A 80 8.11 -3.60 8.27
CA GLN A 80 7.47 -3.62 6.95
C GLN A 80 6.00 -4.00 7.10
N ARG A 81 5.12 -3.25 6.44
CA ARG A 81 3.68 -3.52 6.37
C ARG A 81 3.25 -3.55 4.91
N THR A 82 2.59 -4.62 4.50
CA THR A 82 2.00 -4.74 3.16
C THR A 82 0.49 -4.93 3.30
N THR A 83 -0.29 -4.13 2.59
CA THR A 83 -1.75 -4.17 2.61
C THR A 83 -2.28 -4.49 1.21
N TYR A 84 -3.11 -5.51 1.10
CA TYR A 84 -3.88 -5.85 -0.11
C TYR A 84 -5.34 -5.45 0.11
N THR A 85 -5.85 -4.56 -0.73
CA THR A 85 -7.21 -4.01 -0.60
C THR A 85 -8.08 -4.48 -1.75
N TYR A 86 -9.23 -5.06 -1.44
CA TYR A 86 -10.25 -5.49 -2.39
C TYR A 86 -11.54 -4.72 -2.14
N TYR A 87 -12.22 -4.35 -3.21
CA TYR A 87 -13.53 -3.73 -3.20
C TYR A 87 -14.52 -4.77 -3.72
N LEU A 88 -15.47 -5.16 -2.88
CA LEU A 88 -16.41 -6.24 -3.15
C LEU A 88 -17.83 -5.68 -3.25
N GLU A 89 -18.44 -5.80 -4.42
CA GLU A 89 -19.83 -5.47 -4.67
C GLU A 89 -20.64 -6.78 -4.72
N PRO A 90 -21.61 -7.01 -3.83
CA PRO A 90 -22.39 -8.25 -3.81
C PRO A 90 -23.34 -8.32 -5.01
N LEU A 91 -23.47 -9.51 -5.59
CA LEU A 91 -24.34 -9.76 -6.75
C LEU A 91 -25.78 -10.12 -6.36
N ASP A 92 -26.01 -10.64 -5.15
CA ASP A 92 -27.33 -11.03 -4.65
C ASP A 92 -27.43 -10.89 -3.12
N VAL A 93 -28.65 -10.95 -2.58
CA VAL A 93 -28.94 -10.99 -1.14
C VAL A 93 -28.58 -12.36 -0.59
N GLY A 94 -27.90 -12.40 0.56
CA GLY A 94 -27.56 -13.67 1.20
C GLY A 94 -26.48 -13.55 2.25
N GLU A 95 -26.09 -14.71 2.76
CA GLU A 95 -24.95 -14.89 3.65
C GLU A 95 -23.74 -15.35 2.85
N TYR A 96 -22.64 -14.62 2.98
CA TYR A 96 -21.37 -14.90 2.33
C TYR A 96 -20.26 -14.99 3.37
N TYR A 97 -19.13 -15.58 2.97
CA TYR A 97 -17.95 -15.68 3.81
C TYR A 97 -16.72 -15.19 3.05
N ILE A 98 -15.92 -14.35 3.70
CA ILE A 98 -14.54 -14.11 3.30
C ILE A 98 -13.72 -15.26 3.85
N GLU A 99 -13.29 -16.15 2.96
CA GLU A 99 -12.44 -17.28 3.33
C GLU A 99 -11.07 -16.81 3.84
N PRO A 100 -10.39 -17.60 4.70
CA PRO A 100 -9.03 -17.32 5.13
C PRO A 100 -8.05 -17.16 3.98
N ALA A 101 -7.15 -16.18 4.08
CA ALA A 101 -5.93 -16.15 3.29
C ALA A 101 -4.80 -16.83 4.07
N SER A 102 -3.84 -17.44 3.36
CA SER A 102 -2.69 -18.12 3.97
C SER A 102 -1.36 -17.69 3.35
N VAL A 103 -0.29 -17.73 4.14
CA VAL A 103 1.09 -17.54 3.68
C VAL A 103 2.01 -18.52 4.38
N GLU A 104 2.96 -19.07 3.64
CA GLU A 104 4.02 -19.95 4.16
C GLU A 104 5.23 -19.10 4.56
N THR A 105 5.67 -19.21 5.81
CA THR A 105 6.82 -18.50 6.38
C THR A 105 7.87 -19.50 6.88
N GLU A 106 9.07 -19.03 7.20
CA GLU A 106 10.12 -19.89 7.79
C GLU A 106 9.70 -20.55 9.12
N GLU A 107 8.78 -19.92 9.86
CA GLU A 107 8.30 -20.37 11.17
C GLU A 107 7.00 -21.21 11.06
N GLY A 108 6.44 -21.37 9.86
CA GLY A 108 5.20 -22.11 9.60
C GLY A 108 4.17 -21.33 8.77
N PHE A 109 2.91 -21.74 8.82
CA PHE A 109 1.82 -21.08 8.09
C PHE A 109 1.18 -19.99 8.95
N LEU A 110 0.94 -18.82 8.35
CA LEU A 110 0.07 -17.80 8.91
C LEU A 110 -1.24 -17.78 8.12
N GLU A 111 -2.35 -17.66 8.82
CA GLU A 111 -3.69 -17.62 8.24
C GLU A 111 -4.49 -16.48 8.84
N THR A 112 -5.33 -15.86 8.01
CA THR A 112 -6.29 -14.88 8.49
C THR A 112 -7.56 -15.53 9.01
N GLN A 113 -8.37 -14.77 9.76
CA GLN A 113 -9.67 -15.25 10.19
C GLN A 113 -10.67 -15.26 9.03
N ALA A 114 -11.65 -16.17 9.06
CA ALA A 114 -12.80 -16.10 8.18
C ALA A 114 -13.78 -15.03 8.70
N ILE A 115 -14.36 -14.22 7.81
CA ILE A 115 -15.31 -13.16 8.19
C ILE A 115 -16.64 -13.37 7.47
N PRO A 116 -17.78 -13.50 8.19
CA PRO A 116 -19.10 -13.54 7.57
C PRO A 116 -19.50 -12.15 7.06
N ILE A 117 -20.16 -12.12 5.90
CA ILE A 117 -20.74 -10.92 5.29
C ILE A 117 -22.21 -11.17 5.03
N GLN A 118 -23.05 -10.35 5.64
CA GLN A 118 -24.49 -10.39 5.44
C GLN A 118 -24.88 -9.33 4.40
N VAL A 119 -25.51 -9.79 3.32
CA VAL A 119 -26.06 -8.90 2.29
C VAL A 119 -27.58 -8.81 2.46
N TYR A 120 -28.10 -7.60 2.43
CA TYR A 120 -29.51 -7.27 2.58
C TYR A 120 -30.05 -6.56 1.33
N PRO A 121 -31.37 -6.67 1.06
CA PRO A 121 -32.00 -5.93 -0.02
C PRO A 121 -31.92 -4.41 0.22
N ASN A 122 -31.82 -3.65 -0.87
CA ASN A 122 -31.73 -2.19 -0.83
C ASN A 122 -32.83 -1.53 -1.69
N PRO A 123 -34.11 -1.67 -1.33
CA PRO A 123 -35.21 -1.10 -2.12
C PRO A 123 -35.15 0.44 -2.19
N ASP A 124 -34.62 1.07 -1.15
CA ASP A 124 -34.56 2.53 -1.01
C ASP A 124 -33.30 3.14 -1.65
N GLY A 125 -32.41 2.32 -2.23
CA GLY A 125 -31.19 2.79 -2.88
C GLY A 125 -30.24 3.52 -1.94
N ILE A 126 -30.20 3.14 -0.65
CA ILE A 126 -29.34 3.76 0.35
C ILE A 126 -27.89 3.49 0.00
N ILE A 127 -27.08 4.55 -0.02
CA ILE A 127 -25.62 4.45 -0.18
C ILE A 127 -24.98 4.39 1.21
N GLN A 128 -24.20 3.34 1.44
CA GLN A 128 -23.50 3.10 2.69
C GLN A 128 -22.10 3.74 2.67
N ASP A 129 -21.74 4.38 3.77
CA ASP A 129 -20.39 4.89 3.97
C ASP A 129 -19.40 3.74 4.23
N ASN A 130 -18.21 3.85 3.63
CA ASN A 130 -17.13 2.89 3.81
C ASN A 130 -15.89 3.57 4.44
N PRO A 131 -15.59 3.33 5.72
CA PRO A 131 -14.46 3.97 6.41
C PRO A 131 -13.09 3.56 5.87
N LEU A 132 -12.95 2.34 5.33
CA LEU A 132 -11.67 1.86 4.78
C LEU A 132 -11.39 2.43 3.39
N SER A 133 -12.42 2.68 2.58
CA SER A 133 -12.27 3.37 1.29
C SER A 133 -11.65 4.77 1.45
N ARG A 134 -12.09 5.52 2.49
CA ARG A 134 -11.60 6.88 2.77
C ARG A 134 -10.10 6.92 3.11
N GLN A 135 -9.54 5.87 3.74
CA GLN A 135 -8.11 5.83 4.05
C GLN A 135 -7.24 5.74 2.78
N GLY A 136 -7.69 5.00 1.76
CA GLY A 136 -7.03 4.96 0.46
C GLY A 136 -7.11 6.30 -0.27
N GLU A 137 -8.26 6.96 -0.23
CA GLU A 137 -8.45 8.30 -0.80
C GLU A 137 -7.54 9.35 -0.15
N MET A 138 -7.30 9.26 1.16
CA MET A 138 -6.37 10.14 1.87
C MET A 138 -4.93 9.98 1.33
N PHE A 139 -4.49 8.78 0.97
CA PHE A 139 -3.19 8.59 0.32
C PHE A 139 -3.10 9.30 -1.04
N PHE A 140 -4.16 9.23 -1.85
CA PHE A 140 -4.23 9.97 -3.12
C PHE A 140 -4.33 11.50 -2.92
N GLN A 141 -4.99 11.93 -1.84
CA GLN A 141 -5.18 13.35 -1.50
C GLN A 141 -3.93 13.99 -0.87
N PHE A 142 -3.13 13.25 -0.11
CA PHE A 142 -1.90 13.72 0.56
C PHE A 142 -0.62 13.65 -0.30
N GLY A 143 -0.75 13.32 -1.59
CA GLY A 143 0.28 13.65 -2.58
C GLY A 143 1.32 12.57 -2.86
N MET A 144 0.90 11.46 -3.46
CA MET A 144 1.67 10.81 -4.52
C MET A 144 0.88 11.01 -5.82
N PRO A 145 1.35 11.83 -6.79
CA PRO A 145 0.66 11.96 -8.07
C PRO A 145 0.66 10.61 -8.81
N ALA A 146 -0.46 10.29 -9.47
CA ALA A 146 -0.52 9.15 -10.37
C ALA A 146 0.56 9.29 -11.47
N PRO A 147 1.13 8.20 -11.99
CA PRO A 147 2.12 8.27 -13.05
C PRO A 147 1.50 8.91 -14.31
N GLY A 148 1.80 10.20 -14.53
CA GLY A 148 1.29 10.96 -15.68
C GLY A 148 0.59 12.27 -15.33
N ASP A 149 0.19 12.48 -14.08
CA ASP A 149 -0.45 13.73 -13.66
C ASP A 149 0.61 14.67 -13.09
N GLY A 150 0.93 15.73 -13.84
CA GLY A 150 1.81 16.81 -13.35
C GLY A 150 1.21 17.48 -12.11
N PRO A 151 2.03 17.93 -11.14
CA PRO A 151 1.53 18.45 -9.88
C PRO A 151 0.85 19.81 -10.06
N GLY A 152 -0.48 19.79 -10.18
CA GLY A 152 -1.34 20.96 -10.01
C GLY A 152 -1.76 21.12 -8.55
N LEU A 153 -0.81 21.38 -7.64
CA LEU A 153 -1.13 21.65 -6.23
C LEU A 153 -1.41 23.15 -6.05
N ARG A 154 -2.70 23.53 -6.01
CA ARG A 154 -3.12 24.76 -5.33
C ARG A 154 -3.22 24.43 -3.83
N SER A 155 -2.16 24.75 -3.08
CA SER A 155 -2.13 24.60 -1.62
C SER A 155 -2.76 25.82 -0.91
N PRO A 156 -3.59 25.64 0.13
CA PRO A 156 -4.20 26.74 0.90
C PRO A 156 -3.30 27.30 2.02
N PHE A 157 -2.13 26.71 2.24
CA PHE A 157 -1.12 27.22 3.15
C PHE A 157 0.10 27.61 2.34
N GLY A 158 0.33 28.92 2.21
CA GLY A 158 1.51 29.47 1.57
C GLY A 158 2.73 29.24 2.45
N GLU A 159 3.63 28.39 1.99
CA GLU A 159 5.10 28.50 2.00
C GLU A 159 5.71 27.12 1.67
N GLU A 160 6.66 27.11 0.73
CA GLU A 160 7.27 25.92 0.14
C GLU A 160 8.29 25.26 1.10
N PRO A 161 8.14 23.96 1.48
CA PRO A 161 9.20 23.24 2.21
C PRO A 161 10.16 22.47 1.28
N PHE A 162 9.83 22.35 -0.01
CA PHE A 162 10.51 21.43 -0.93
C PHE A 162 10.96 22.17 -2.19
N GLY A 163 12.11 22.83 -2.10
CA GLY A 163 12.80 23.42 -3.25
C GLY A 163 13.30 22.35 -4.23
N ARG A 164 13.64 22.80 -5.44
CA ARG A 164 14.14 22.00 -6.58
C ARG A 164 15.39 21.14 -6.32
N ASP A 165 15.99 21.24 -5.14
CA ASP A 165 17.23 20.55 -4.78
C ASP A 165 16.99 19.19 -4.09
N PHE A 166 15.74 18.83 -3.79
CA PHE A 166 15.41 17.53 -3.17
C PHE A 166 15.57 16.33 -4.11
N PHE A 167 15.59 16.55 -5.43
CA PHE A 167 15.75 15.50 -6.44
C PHE A 167 17.11 15.61 -7.14
N ASP A 168 18.18 15.84 -6.38
CA ASP A 168 19.51 15.77 -6.97
C ASP A 168 19.85 14.31 -7.33
N ASN A 169 20.43 14.13 -8.52
CA ASN A 169 20.72 12.83 -9.13
C ASN A 169 21.64 11.97 -8.25
N SER A 170 22.46 12.62 -7.41
CA SER A 170 23.42 11.97 -6.52
C SER A 170 22.76 11.15 -5.40
N PHE A 171 21.70 11.68 -4.78
CA PHE A 171 20.93 10.97 -3.75
C PHE A 171 20.14 9.82 -4.35
N PHE A 172 19.51 10.06 -5.51
CA PHE A 172 18.64 9.09 -6.17
C PHE A 172 19.43 7.87 -6.67
N GLU A 173 20.61 8.08 -7.25
CA GLU A 173 21.49 6.98 -7.68
C GLU A 173 22.01 6.14 -6.50
N ASP A 174 22.43 6.76 -5.39
CA ASP A 174 22.88 6.03 -4.19
C ASP A 174 21.74 5.24 -3.54
N PHE A 175 20.51 5.75 -3.59
CA PHE A 175 19.31 5.08 -3.09
C PHE A 175 19.00 3.78 -3.86
N PHE A 176 19.01 3.81 -5.20
CA PHE A 176 18.73 2.60 -6.01
C PHE A 176 19.90 1.61 -6.01
N GLN A 177 21.15 2.08 -5.90
CA GLN A 177 22.30 1.18 -5.77
C GLN A 177 22.29 0.37 -4.47
N ARG A 178 21.68 0.91 -3.40
CA ARG A 178 21.54 0.23 -2.11
C ARG A 178 20.36 -0.73 -2.01
N MET A 179 19.47 -0.75 -3.01
CA MET A 179 18.30 -1.62 -3.04
C MET A 179 18.22 -2.42 -4.35
N PRO A 180 18.92 -3.57 -4.45
CA PRO A 180 18.86 -4.39 -5.64
C PRO A 180 17.44 -4.98 -5.84
N GLY A 181 16.86 -4.75 -7.02
CA GLY A 181 15.60 -5.38 -7.45
C GLY A 181 14.43 -4.43 -7.75
N LEU A 182 14.56 -3.13 -7.46
CA LEU A 182 13.58 -2.13 -7.89
C LEU A 182 13.86 -1.71 -9.35
N PRO A 183 12.87 -1.76 -10.26
CA PRO A 183 13.06 -1.25 -11.61
C PRO A 183 13.31 0.25 -11.57
N MET A 184 14.42 0.69 -12.18
CA MET A 184 14.73 2.12 -12.30
C MET A 184 13.58 2.83 -13.02
N PRO A 185 12.98 3.87 -12.41
CA PRO A 185 12.05 4.71 -13.14
C PRO A 185 12.80 5.32 -14.33
N ARG A 186 12.21 5.25 -15.53
CA ARG A 186 12.79 5.96 -16.68
C ARG A 186 12.72 7.44 -16.37
N LEU A 187 13.87 8.04 -16.11
CA LEU A 187 13.98 9.50 -16.05
C LEU A 187 13.36 10.04 -17.35
N PRO A 188 12.51 11.08 -17.27
CA PRO A 188 12.12 11.82 -18.45
C PRO A 188 13.41 12.20 -19.16
N GLN A 189 13.65 11.65 -20.35
CA GLN A 189 14.67 12.22 -21.21
C GLN A 189 14.28 13.68 -21.34
N ALA A 190 15.21 14.59 -21.08
CA ALA A 190 15.02 15.98 -21.44
C ALA A 190 14.77 15.95 -22.95
N ASP A 191 13.49 15.96 -23.34
CA ASP A 191 13.08 16.20 -24.70
C ASP A 191 13.79 17.49 -25.04
N SER A 192 14.79 17.36 -25.89
CA SER A 192 15.40 18.50 -26.55
C SER A 192 14.21 19.22 -27.18
N LEU A 193 13.74 20.29 -26.53
CA LEU A 193 12.87 21.27 -27.12
C LEU A 193 13.63 21.75 -28.35
N GLY A 194 13.37 21.07 -29.47
CA GLY A 194 13.78 21.51 -30.78
C GLY A 194 13.22 22.90 -30.91
N VAL A 195 14.10 23.89 -30.81
CA VAL A 195 13.83 25.27 -31.16
C VAL A 195 13.39 25.23 -32.63
N GLN A 196 12.09 25.11 -32.87
CA GLN A 196 11.51 25.30 -34.19
C GLN A 196 11.68 26.79 -34.52
N PRO A 197 12.49 27.19 -35.53
CA PRO A 197 12.56 28.57 -35.91
C PRO A 197 11.22 28.98 -36.51
N LYS A 198 10.59 29.98 -35.87
CA LYS A 198 9.32 30.60 -36.28
C LYS A 198 9.44 31.11 -37.73
N LYS A 199 8.89 30.36 -38.69
CA LYS A 199 8.80 30.79 -40.10
C LYS A 199 7.94 32.05 -40.18
N ARG A 200 8.56 33.22 -40.38
CA ARG A 200 7.87 34.45 -40.75
C ARG A 200 7.30 34.28 -42.15
N LYS A 201 5.97 34.42 -42.31
CA LYS A 201 5.34 34.54 -43.63
C LYS A 201 5.68 35.92 -44.19
N THR A 202 6.48 35.95 -45.25
CA THR A 202 6.68 37.15 -46.06
C THR A 202 5.56 37.24 -47.08
N THR A 203 4.65 38.20 -46.90
CA THR A 203 3.73 38.65 -47.95
C THR A 203 4.51 39.56 -48.89
N ARG A 204 4.59 39.22 -50.18
CA ARG A 204 4.94 40.20 -51.23
C ARG A 204 3.64 40.76 -51.81
N LEU A 205 3.65 42.07 -52.03
CA LEU A 205 2.65 42.86 -52.77
C LEU A 205 2.57 42.40 -54.23
#